data_AF-A0AAF0HRK5-F1
#
_entry.id   AF-A0AAF0HRK5-F1
#
_cell.length_a   1.000
_cell.length_b   1.000
_cell.length_c   1.000
_cell.angle_alpha   90.00
_cell.angle_beta   90.00
_cell.angle_gamma   90.00
#
_symmetry.space_group_name_H-M   'P 1'
#
loop_
_entity.id
_entity.type
_entity.pdbx_description
1 polymer ?
#
loop_
_entity_poly.entity_id
_entity_poly.type
_entity_poly.pdbx_seq_one_letter_code
_entity_poly.pdbx_strand_id
1 'polypeptide(L)'
;MMVVKVEIWPGGSEDYALEIGRLEIANLSNLADVSDYAVRLRQTAAEQLEVRPIDARTIIKAHTRRDGPWALIKRALDQILA
;
A
#
# COMPACT_ATOMS: atom_id res chain seq x y z
N MET A 1 1.06 -12.50 0.63
CA MET A 1 0.85 -11.16 1.21
C MET A 1 1.90 -10.24 0.63
N MET A 2 1.52 -9.09 0.08
CA MET A 2 2.45 -8.05 -0.40
C MET A 2 2.38 -6.85 0.55
N VAL A 3 3.53 -6.28 0.90
CA VAL A 3 3.63 -5.12 1.80
C VAL A 3 4.55 -4.09 1.15
N VAL A 4 4.07 -2.85 1.05
CA VAL A 4 4.89 -1.69 0.71
C VAL A 4 4.98 -0.83 1.96
N LYS A 5 6.20 -0.48 2.36
CA LYS A 5 6.49 0.36 3.51
C LYS A 5 7.14 1.65 3.03
N VAL A 6 6.68 2.79 3.54
CA VAL A 6 7.29 4.10 3.29
C VAL A 6 7.94 4.55 4.59
N GLU A 7 9.24 4.77 4.54
CA GLU A 7 10.03 5.20 5.70
C GLU A 7 10.77 6.49 5.39
N ILE A 8 10.90 7.33 6.42
CA ILE A 8 11.86 8.44 6.41
C ILE A 8 13.04 8.01 7.27
N TRP A 9 14.23 8.21 6.74
CA TRP A 9 15.49 7.94 7.42
C TRP A 9 16.21 9.27 7.67
N PRO A 10 16.06 9.88 8.86
CA PRO A 10 16.76 11.11 9.23
C PRO A 10 18.27 10.95 9.05
N GLY A 11 18.89 11.86 8.29
CA GLY A 11 20.31 11.81 7.98
C GLY A 11 20.74 10.59 7.14
N GLY A 12 19.78 9.86 6.55
CA GLY A 12 20.04 8.64 5.79
C GLY A 12 20.41 7.43 6.65
N SER A 13 20.26 7.51 7.98
CA SER A 13 20.54 6.39 8.88
C SER A 13 19.31 5.54 9.14
N GLU A 14 19.44 4.23 8.96
CA GLU A 14 18.40 3.23 9.27
C GLU A 14 18.07 3.20 10.77
N ASP A 15 19.03 3.53 11.64
CA ASP A 15 18.84 3.57 13.11
C ASP A 15 17.74 4.56 13.54
N TYR A 16 17.44 5.54 12.68
CA TYR A 16 16.41 6.54 12.91
C TYR A 16 15.19 6.37 11.99
N ALA A 17 15.04 5.23 11.32
CA ALA A 17 13.95 4.98 10.40
C ALA A 17 12.58 5.10 11.08
N LEU A 18 11.69 5.87 10.45
CA LEU A 18 10.30 6.05 10.89
C LEU A 18 9.35 5.63 9.77
N GLU A 19 8.52 4.61 10.03
CA GLU A 19 7.44 4.20 9.12
C GLU A 19 6.33 5.26 9.14
N ILE A 20 6.13 5.93 7.99
CA ILE A 20 5.13 6.98 7.80
C ILE A 20 3.96 6.53 6.93
N GLY A 21 4.10 5.40 6.24
CA GLY A 21 3.05 4.85 5.39
C GLY A 21 3.22 3.36 5.15
N ARG A 22 2.09 2.69 4.96
CA ARG A 22 2.04 1.24 4.73
C ARG A 22 0.89 0.87 3.81
N LEU A 23 1.18 0.07 2.80
CA LEU A 23 0.18 -0.58 1.96
C LEU A 23 0.28 -2.09 2.13
N GLU A 24 -0.81 -2.72 2.54
CA GLU A 24 -0.91 -4.17 2.71
C GLU A 24 -1.90 -4.72 1.68
N ILE A 25 -1.44 -5.68 0.88
CA ILE A 25 -2.26 -6.32 -0.16
C ILE A 25 -2.29 -7.83 0.09
N ALA A 26 -3.45 -8.31 0.53
CA ALA A 26 -3.74 -9.70 0.79
C ALA A 26 -4.49 -10.31 -0.39
N ASN A 27 -4.09 -11.51 -0.81
CA ASN A 27 -4.83 -12.24 -1.83
C ASN A 27 -6.12 -12.82 -1.20
N LEU A 28 -7.25 -12.67 -1.90
CA LEU A 28 -8.55 -13.22 -1.48
C LEU A 28 -8.90 -14.51 -2.24
N SER A 29 -8.41 -14.67 -3.47
CA SER A 29 -8.71 -15.82 -4.34
C SER A 29 -7.44 -16.59 -4.73
N ASN A 30 -7.44 -17.89 -4.48
CA ASN A 30 -6.25 -18.73 -4.62
C ASN A 30 -5.83 -18.95 -6.09
N LEU A 31 -4.54 -18.67 -6.36
CA LEU A 31 -3.67 -19.26 -7.38
C LEU A 31 -4.04 -19.20 -8.88
N ALA A 32 -5.07 -18.45 -9.29
CA ALA A 32 -5.32 -18.20 -10.72
C ALA A 32 -4.46 -17.05 -11.29
N ASP A 33 -4.27 -17.05 -12.61
CA ASP A 33 -3.63 -15.96 -13.37
C ASP A 33 -4.28 -14.58 -13.10
N VAL A 34 -5.57 -14.60 -12.75
CA VAL A 34 -6.36 -13.46 -12.33
C VAL A 34 -6.80 -13.66 -10.88
N SER A 35 -6.70 -12.64 -10.03
CA SER A 35 -7.05 -12.76 -8.61
C SER A 35 -7.67 -11.49 -8.04
N ASP A 36 -8.42 -11.69 -6.96
CA ASP A 36 -8.95 -10.63 -6.11
C ASP A 36 -8.01 -10.37 -4.92
N TYR A 37 -7.95 -9.11 -4.50
CA TYR A 37 -7.05 -8.67 -3.44
C TYR A 37 -7.76 -7.71 -2.47
N ALA A 38 -7.60 -7.95 -1.16
CA ALA A 38 -7.92 -6.98 -0.12
C ALA A 38 -6.74 -6.05 0.07
N VAL A 39 -7.00 -4.75 0.12
CA VAL A 39 -6.00 -3.70 0.28
C VAL A 39 -6.31 -2.92 1.55
N ARG A 40 -5.27 -2.62 2.33
CA ARG A 40 -5.30 -1.63 3.41
C ARG A 40 -4.16 -0.63 3.22
N LEU A 41 -4.52 0.65 3.17
CA LEU A 41 -3.57 1.77 3.15
C LEU A 41 -3.59 2.47 4.50
N ARG A 42 -2.42 2.65 5.09
CA ARG A 42 -2.21 3.44 6.30
C ARG A 42 -1.19 4.55 6.05
N GLN A 43 -1.45 5.74 6.59
CA GLN A 43 -0.51 6.86 6.64
C GLN A 43 -0.57 7.49 8.02
N THR A 44 0.59 7.73 8.61
CA THR A 44 0.71 8.44 9.89
C THR A 44 0.50 9.93 9.66
N ALA A 45 -0.19 10.60 10.60
CA ALA A 45 -0.33 12.06 10.55
C ALA A 45 1.03 12.74 10.80
N ALA A 46 1.24 13.91 10.18
CA ALA A 46 2.31 14.83 10.55
C ALA A 46 1.75 16.25 10.56
N GLU A 47 1.31 16.71 11.74
CA GLU A 47 0.60 17.98 11.91
C GLU A 47 1.42 19.19 11.45
N GLN A 48 2.74 19.17 11.72
CA GLN A 48 3.65 20.25 11.33
C GLN A 48 3.79 20.39 9.80
N LEU A 49 3.42 19.35 9.04
CA LEU A 49 3.46 19.30 7.58
C LEU A 49 2.06 19.28 6.96
N GLU A 50 1.02 19.50 7.76
CA GLU A 50 -0.39 19.42 7.36
C GLU A 50 -0.77 18.07 6.72
N VAL A 51 -0.02 17.00 7.02
CA VAL A 51 -0.28 15.66 6.51
C VAL A 51 -1.31 14.99 7.40
N ARG A 52 -2.47 14.68 6.82
CA ARG A 52 -3.56 13.95 7.51
C ARG A 52 -3.26 12.45 7.59
N PRO A 53 -3.75 11.76 8.63
CA PRO A 53 -3.68 10.31 8.67
C PRO A 53 -4.60 9.69 7.62
N ILE A 54 -4.23 8.49 7.16
CA ILE A 54 -5.07 7.65 6.30
C ILE A 54 -5.20 6.28 6.98
N ASP A 55 -6.41 5.73 7.09
CA ASP A 55 -6.66 4.30 7.28
C ASP A 55 -7.84 3.92 6.37
N ALA A 56 -7.50 3.46 5.18
CA ALA A 56 -8.47 3.16 4.13
C ALA A 56 -8.38 1.69 3.73
N ARG A 57 -9.48 1.14 3.23
CA ARG A 57 -9.56 -0.25 2.76
C ARG A 57 -10.31 -0.32 1.44
N THR A 58 -9.89 -1.21 0.57
CA THR A 58 -10.60 -1.49 -0.68
C THR A 58 -10.38 -2.93 -1.14
N ILE A 59 -11.13 -3.36 -2.15
CA ILE A 59 -10.97 -4.66 -2.80
C ILE A 59 -10.68 -4.44 -4.28
N ILE A 60 -9.55 -4.95 -4.75
CA ILE A 60 -9.21 -5.00 -6.17
C ILE A 60 -9.73 -6.32 -6.72
N LYS A 61 -10.69 -6.24 -7.64
CA LYS A 61 -11.26 -7.43 -8.31
C LYS A 61 -10.54 -7.72 -9.62
N ALA A 62 -10.37 -8.99 -9.94
CA ALA A 62 -9.88 -9.48 -11.22
C ALA A 62 -8.61 -8.75 -11.70
N HIS A 63 -7.52 -8.84 -10.94
CA HIS A 63 -6.22 -8.34 -11.36
C HIS A 63 -5.36 -9.47 -11.93
N THR A 64 -4.80 -9.23 -13.13
CA THR A 64 -3.90 -10.16 -13.83
C THR A 64 -2.51 -10.14 -13.20
N ARG A 65 -2.03 -11.28 -12.69
CA ARG A 65 -0.74 -11.38 -11.99
C ARG A 65 0.46 -11.09 -12.89
N ARG A 66 0.32 -11.30 -14.20
CA ARG A 66 1.38 -11.09 -15.20
C ARG A 66 1.71 -9.62 -15.42
N ASP A 67 0.81 -8.70 -15.01
CA ASP A 67 1.04 -7.26 -15.08
C ASP A 67 2.06 -6.79 -14.01
N GLY A 68 2.38 -7.66 -13.06
CA GLY A 68 3.38 -7.42 -12.04
C GLY A 68 2.89 -6.62 -10.82
N PRO A 69 3.71 -6.56 -9.75
CA PRO A 69 3.31 -5.99 -8.47
C PRO A 69 3.04 -4.48 -8.52
N TRP A 70 3.79 -3.73 -9.33
CA TRP A 70 3.62 -2.28 -9.44
C TRP A 70 2.32 -1.88 -10.14
N ALA A 71 1.84 -2.68 -11.10
CA ALA A 71 0.53 -2.49 -11.70
C ALA A 71 -0.59 -2.70 -10.66
N LEU A 72 -0.47 -3.71 -9.80
CA LEU A 72 -1.40 -3.93 -8.68
C LEU A 72 -1.38 -2.76 -7.69
N ILE A 73 -0.19 -2.27 -7.32
CA ILE A 73 -0.03 -1.12 -6.41
C ILE A 73 -0.66 0.13 -7.01
N LYS A 74 -0.39 0.44 -8.27
CA LYS A 74 -0.99 1.60 -8.96
C LYS A 74 -2.52 1.50 -8.93
N ARG A 75 -3.07 0.36 -9.34
CA ARG A 75 -4.53 0.14 -9.35
C ARG A 75 -5.14 0.24 -7.96
N ALA A 76 -4.42 -0.23 -6.93
CA ALA A 76 -4.83 -0.11 -5.54
C ALA A 76 -4.89 1.36 -5.09
N LEU A 77 -3.86 2.15 -5.41
CA LEU A 77 -3.81 3.58 -5.10
C LEU A 77 -4.87 4.38 -5.86
N ASP A 78 -5.03 4.12 -7.16
CA ASP A 78 -6.06 4.76 -7.99
C ASP A 78 -7.46 4.54 -7.42
N GLN A 79 -7.75 3.35 -6.86
CA GLN A 79 -9.08 3.02 -6.34
C GLN A 79 -9.31 3.50 -4.91
N ILE A 80 -8.27 3.55 -4.08
CA ILE A 80 -8.40 3.89 -2.65
C ILE A 80 -8.30 5.39 -2.35
N LEU A 81 -7.66 6.14 -3.26
CA LEU A 81 -7.47 7.60 -3.15
C LEU A 81 -8.32 8.40 -4.17
N ALA A 82 -9.28 7.73 -4.82
CA ALA A 82 -10.21 8.36 -5.77
C ALA A 82 -11.16 9.37 -5.11
#